data_AF-A0A7X7IZR3-F1
#
_entry.id   AF-A0A7X7IZR3-F1
#
_cell.length_a   1.000
_cell.length_b   1.000
_cell.length_c   1.000
_cell.angle_alpha   90.00
_cell.angle_beta   90.00
_cell.angle_gamma   90.00
#
_symmetry.space_group_name_H-M   'P 1'
#
loop_
_entity.id
_entity.type
_entity.pdbx_description
1 polymer ?
#
loop_
_entity_poly.entity_id
_entity_poly.type
_entity_poly.pdbx_seq_one_letter_code
_entity_poly.pdbx_strand_id
1 'polypeptide(L)'
;MKQDVLAWAEGRVGEKLVSKETLNHAGLIELVSGLDVYQDTSEAFRRAYAALGIDIVNRVPLDNAPPPTPPGDIRPHETRPYRYAHLGVYDTAHRDTYLCETPEEVWALDIESLRYEDLWTPVPHPCRAADIQAREQALGEIGLYYPMLYTT
;
A
#
# COMPACT_ATOMS: atom_id res chain seq x y z
N MET A 1 -15.59 0.39 -13.21
CA MET A 1 -14.83 0.75 -12.00
C MET A 1 -14.02 2.01 -12.24
N LYS A 2 -12.93 1.98 -13.02
CA LYS A 2 -12.14 3.20 -13.30
C LYS A 2 -12.96 4.38 -13.82
N GLN A 3 -13.83 4.13 -14.81
CA GLN A 3 -14.71 5.16 -15.36
C GLN A 3 -15.68 5.76 -14.33
N ASP A 4 -16.12 4.96 -13.35
CA ASP A 4 -16.98 5.42 -12.26
C ASP A 4 -16.22 6.41 -11.35
N VAL A 5 -14.94 6.13 -11.08
CA VAL A 5 -14.04 7.04 -10.35
C VAL A 5 -13.85 8.35 -11.11
N LEU A 6 -13.57 8.27 -12.42
CA LEU A 6 -13.35 9.46 -13.25
C LEU A 6 -14.60 10.33 -13.34
N ALA A 7 -15.78 9.71 -13.54
CA ALA A 7 -17.05 10.42 -13.54
C ALA A 7 -17.33 11.07 -12.18
N TRP A 8 -17.10 10.35 -11.09
CA TRP A 8 -17.23 10.88 -9.73
C TRP A 8 -16.28 12.06 -9.48
N ALA A 9 -15.02 11.98 -9.93
CA ALA A 9 -14.03 13.05 -9.77
C ALA A 9 -14.42 14.34 -10.52
N GLU A 10 -15.20 14.23 -11.60
CA GLU A 10 -15.79 15.35 -12.33
C GLU A 10 -17.09 15.89 -11.68
N GLY A 11 -17.49 15.36 -10.53
CA GLY A 11 -18.71 15.74 -9.82
C GLY A 11 -19.99 15.13 -10.38
N ARG A 12 -19.90 14.13 -11.27
CA ARG A 12 -21.07 13.41 -11.79
C ARG A 12 -21.56 12.41 -10.74
N VAL A 13 -22.84 12.52 -10.36
CA VAL A 13 -23.47 11.58 -9.43
C VAL A 13 -23.83 10.30 -10.20
N GLY A 14 -23.09 9.22 -9.92
CA GLY A 14 -23.41 7.88 -10.41
C GLY A 14 -24.26 7.09 -9.41
N GLU A 15 -24.76 5.93 -9.85
CA GLU A 15 -25.50 4.99 -8.98
C GLU A 15 -24.57 4.25 -8.00
N LYS A 16 -23.28 4.13 -8.34
CA LYS A 16 -22.26 3.48 -7.53
C LYS A 16 -21.58 4.49 -6.59
N LEU A 17 -21.44 4.12 -5.31
CA LEU A 17 -20.53 4.80 -4.39
C LEU A 17 -19.09 4.33 -4.64
N VAL A 18 -18.21 5.28 -4.97
CA VAL A 18 -16.78 5.02 -5.19
C VAL A 18 -16.11 4.66 -3.85
N SER A 19 -15.40 3.53 -3.82
CA SER A 19 -14.71 3.04 -2.62
C SER A 19 -13.19 3.23 -2.70
N LYS A 20 -12.58 3.61 -1.57
CA LYS A 20 -11.12 3.65 -1.38
C LYS A 20 -10.78 2.85 -0.14
N GLU A 21 -9.96 1.82 -0.29
CA GLU A 21 -9.53 0.97 0.82
C GLU A 21 -8.07 0.54 0.68
N THR A 22 -7.44 0.16 1.80
CA THR A 22 -6.10 -0.44 1.78
C THR A 22 -6.21 -1.95 1.93
N LEU A 23 -5.74 -2.69 0.92
CA LEU A 23 -5.78 -4.15 0.91
C LEU A 23 -4.39 -4.73 1.20
N ASN A 24 -4.25 -5.46 2.32
CA ASN A 24 -3.03 -6.22 2.64
C ASN A 24 -3.29 -7.62 3.18
N HIS A 25 -4.55 -8.02 3.38
CA HIS A 25 -4.85 -9.27 4.07
C HIS A 25 -4.71 -10.47 3.12
N ALA A 26 -3.65 -11.27 3.27
CA ALA A 26 -3.33 -12.39 2.38
C ALA A 26 -4.53 -13.34 2.20
N GLY A 27 -5.08 -13.88 3.29
CA GLY A 27 -6.22 -14.80 3.19
C GLY A 27 -7.50 -14.19 2.60
N LEU A 28 -7.66 -12.86 2.63
CA LEU A 28 -8.82 -12.22 1.99
C LEU A 28 -8.58 -12.17 0.48
N ILE A 29 -7.38 -11.75 0.07
CA ILE A 29 -6.97 -11.69 -1.33
C ILE A 29 -7.06 -13.08 -1.95
N GLU A 30 -6.50 -14.10 -1.32
CA GLU A 30 -6.56 -15.49 -1.80
C GLU A 30 -8.01 -15.99 -1.90
N LEU A 31 -8.82 -15.74 -0.88
CA LEU A 31 -10.23 -16.13 -0.85
C LEU A 31 -11.02 -15.55 -2.03
N VAL A 32 -10.85 -14.25 -2.32
CA VAL A 32 -11.65 -13.59 -3.37
C VAL A 32 -11.05 -13.72 -4.77
N SER A 33 -9.73 -13.89 -4.88
CA SER A 33 -9.04 -14.02 -6.17
C SER A 33 -8.95 -15.46 -6.66
N GLY A 34 -8.94 -16.43 -5.73
CA GLY A 34 -8.67 -17.84 -6.00
C GLY A 34 -7.21 -18.14 -6.37
N LEU A 35 -6.28 -17.24 -6.07
CA LEU A 35 -4.86 -17.34 -6.43
C LEU A 35 -3.98 -17.29 -5.18
N ASP A 36 -2.79 -17.90 -5.26
CA ASP A 36 -1.74 -17.72 -4.25
C ASP A 36 -1.17 -16.31 -4.39
N VAL A 37 -1.35 -15.51 -3.34
CA VAL A 37 -1.00 -14.09 -3.37
C VAL A 37 0.51 -13.83 -3.42
N TYR A 38 1.35 -14.82 -3.11
CA TYR A 38 2.82 -14.70 -3.17
C TYR A 38 3.41 -15.24 -4.48
N GLN A 39 2.65 -16.03 -5.25
CA GLN A 39 3.08 -16.54 -6.57
C GLN A 39 2.47 -15.80 -7.75
N ASP A 40 1.28 -15.22 -7.58
CA ASP A 40 0.55 -14.50 -8.63
C ASP A 40 0.13 -13.10 -8.17
N THR A 41 0.99 -12.40 -7.42
CA THR A 41 0.62 -11.21 -6.62
C THR A 41 -0.12 -10.14 -7.42
N SER A 42 0.38 -9.75 -8.60
CA SER A 42 -0.26 -8.73 -9.44
C SER A 42 -1.69 -9.10 -9.80
N GLU A 43 -1.90 -10.33 -10.28
CA GLU A 43 -3.22 -10.78 -10.72
C GLU A 43 -4.16 -11.06 -9.52
N ALA A 44 -3.63 -11.59 -8.42
CA ALA A 44 -4.37 -11.83 -7.19
C ALA A 44 -4.95 -10.51 -6.63
N PHE A 45 -4.12 -9.46 -6.55
CA PHE A 45 -4.57 -8.13 -6.15
C PHE A 45 -5.59 -7.55 -7.13
N ARG A 46 -5.35 -7.65 -8.44
CA ARG A 46 -6.26 -7.13 -9.46
C ARG A 46 -7.65 -7.78 -9.36
N ARG A 47 -7.72 -9.11 -9.21
CA ARG A 47 -8.99 -9.82 -9.00
C ARG A 47 -9.66 -9.44 -7.69
N ALA A 48 -8.88 -9.29 -6.62
CA ALA A 48 -9.41 -8.91 -5.33
C ALA A 48 -10.00 -7.50 -5.32
N TYR A 49 -9.37 -6.52 -5.98
CA TYR A 49 -9.93 -5.18 -6.12
C TYR A 49 -11.26 -5.19 -6.84
N ALA A 50 -11.36 -5.94 -7.95
CA ALA A 50 -12.60 -6.10 -8.69
C ALA A 50 -13.71 -6.74 -7.84
N ALA A 51 -13.38 -7.85 -7.17
CA ALA A 51 -14.34 -8.62 -6.37
C ALA A 51 -14.82 -7.86 -5.13
N LEU A 52 -13.94 -7.10 -4.48
CA LEU A 52 -14.24 -6.31 -3.28
C LEU A 52 -14.84 -4.93 -3.63
N GLY A 53 -14.85 -4.55 -4.90
CA GLY A 53 -15.35 -3.25 -5.34
C GLY A 53 -14.50 -2.07 -4.88
N ILE A 54 -13.18 -2.26 -4.70
CA ILE A 54 -12.26 -1.19 -4.32
C ILE A 54 -11.85 -0.45 -5.59
N ASP A 55 -12.23 0.81 -5.70
CA ASP A 55 -12.08 1.58 -6.95
C ASP A 55 -10.84 2.45 -6.98
N ILE A 56 -10.48 3.07 -5.86
CA ILE A 56 -9.26 3.88 -5.73
C ILE A 56 -8.23 3.05 -4.95
N VAL A 57 -7.14 2.69 -5.62
CA VAL A 57 -6.14 1.74 -5.10
C VAL A 57 -4.78 2.38 -4.96
N ASN A 58 -4.09 2.11 -3.86
CA ASN A 58 -2.74 2.61 -3.59
C ASN A 58 -1.64 1.56 -3.74
N ARG A 59 -2.01 0.30 -3.97
CA ARG A 59 -1.05 -0.80 -4.03
C ARG A 59 -1.29 -1.66 -5.27
N VAL A 60 -0.54 -1.38 -6.31
CA VAL A 60 -0.58 -2.18 -7.54
C VAL A 60 0.76 -2.86 -7.70
N PRO A 61 0.94 -4.08 -7.14
CA PRO A 61 2.22 -4.77 -7.24
C PRO A 61 2.49 -5.19 -8.69
N LEU A 62 3.70 -4.92 -9.16
CA LEU A 62 4.16 -5.30 -10.50
C LEU A 62 4.91 -6.64 -10.49
N ASP A 63 5.49 -6.97 -9.33
CA ASP A 63 6.23 -8.20 -9.06
C ASP A 63 5.54 -8.99 -7.96
N ASN A 64 5.98 -10.25 -7.78
CA ASN A 64 5.52 -11.07 -6.68
C ASN A 64 5.99 -10.50 -5.32
N ALA A 65 5.09 -10.53 -4.36
CA ALA A 65 5.38 -10.15 -2.99
C ALA A 65 6.50 -11.04 -2.41
N PRO A 66 7.39 -10.48 -1.58
CA PRO A 66 8.39 -11.29 -0.91
C PRO A 66 7.73 -12.32 0.01
N PRO A 67 8.41 -13.42 0.34
CA PRO A 67 7.95 -14.34 1.37
C PRO A 67 7.67 -13.58 2.68
N PRO A 68 6.56 -13.87 3.37
CA PRO A 68 6.21 -13.16 4.60
C PRO A 68 7.18 -13.54 5.70
N THR A 69 7.42 -12.61 6.64
CA THR A 69 8.10 -12.97 7.90
C THR A 69 7.26 -14.04 8.62
N PRO A 70 7.86 -15.12 9.18
CA PRO A 70 7.09 -16.13 9.88
C PRO A 70 6.28 -15.54 11.06
N PRO A 71 5.08 -16.07 11.37
CA PRO A 71 4.31 -15.61 12.51
C PRO A 71 5.09 -15.73 13.83
N GLY A 72 5.15 -14.63 14.59
CA GLY A 72 5.91 -14.55 15.84
C GLY A 72 7.37 -14.11 15.67
N ASP A 73 7.88 -14.11 14.44
CA ASP A 73 9.22 -13.63 14.14
C ASP A 73 9.24 -12.14 13.82
N ILE A 74 10.42 -11.53 14.02
CA ILE A 74 10.69 -10.14 13.65
C ILE A 74 11.98 -10.10 12.84
N ARG A 75 11.93 -9.48 11.66
CA ARG A 75 13.08 -9.30 10.78
C ARG A 75 13.58 -7.86 10.83
N PRO A 76 14.87 -7.58 11.11
CA PRO A 76 15.39 -6.22 11.06
C PRO A 76 15.44 -5.71 9.61
N HIS A 77 15.22 -4.41 9.43
CA HIS A 77 15.55 -3.74 8.18
C HIS A 77 17.07 -3.70 8.00
N GLU A 78 17.55 -3.86 6.76
CA GLU A 78 18.98 -3.99 6.44
C GLU A 78 19.83 -2.81 6.93
N THR A 79 19.34 -1.58 6.75
CA THR A 79 20.12 -0.35 7.01
C THR A 79 19.42 0.72 7.86
N ARG A 80 18.12 0.58 8.15
CA ARG A 80 17.29 1.60 8.81
C ARG A 80 16.83 1.09 10.18
N PRO A 81 16.44 1.98 11.13
CA PRO A 81 15.99 1.58 12.47
C PRO A 81 14.55 1.02 12.46
N TYR A 82 14.19 0.23 11.44
CA TYR A 82 12.90 -0.41 11.28
C TYR A 82 13.02 -1.92 11.44
N ARG A 83 11.90 -2.52 11.81
CA ARG A 83 11.72 -3.96 11.94
C ARG A 83 10.43 -4.35 11.22
N TYR A 84 10.42 -5.55 10.66
CA TYR A 84 9.28 -6.14 9.96
C TYR A 84 8.65 -7.21 10.84
N ALA A 85 7.33 -7.14 11.00
CA ALA A 85 6.55 -8.17 11.64
C ALA A 85 5.47 -8.68 10.68
N HIS A 86 5.11 -9.96 10.83
CA HIS A 86 4.10 -10.61 10.02
C HIS A 86 2.73 -9.94 10.18
N LEU A 87 2.33 -9.14 9.19
CA LEU A 87 0.99 -8.54 9.15
C LEU A 87 0.60 -8.20 7.70
N GLY A 88 -0.04 -9.18 7.05
CA GLY A 88 -0.51 -9.08 5.67
C GLY A 88 0.48 -9.64 4.64
N VAL A 89 0.21 -9.41 3.36
CA VAL A 89 1.05 -9.85 2.23
C VAL A 89 2.42 -9.18 2.29
N TYR A 90 2.42 -7.88 2.56
CA TYR A 90 3.64 -7.12 2.82
C TYR A 90 3.75 -6.87 4.31
N ASP A 91 4.85 -7.32 4.91
CA ASP A 91 5.10 -7.20 6.34
C ASP A 91 5.01 -5.75 6.82
N THR A 92 4.48 -5.55 8.02
CA THR A 92 4.40 -4.21 8.60
C THR A 92 5.75 -3.78 9.16
N ALA A 93 6.20 -2.60 8.73
CA ALA A 93 7.38 -1.95 9.25
C ALA A 93 7.04 -1.13 10.50
N HIS A 94 7.82 -1.27 11.56
CA HIS A 94 7.69 -0.51 12.79
C HIS A 94 9.07 -0.14 13.36
N ARG A 95 9.08 0.77 14.33
CA ARG A 95 10.24 1.07 15.18
C ARG A 95 9.89 0.71 16.63
N ASP A 96 10.87 0.21 17.37
CA ASP A 96 10.72 -0.02 18.81
C ASP A 96 10.91 1.28 19.62
N THR A 97 11.63 2.24 19.04
CA THR A 97 11.97 3.52 19.65
C THR A 97 11.58 4.67 18.72
N TYR A 98 10.99 5.70 19.29
CA TYR A 98 10.60 6.92 18.59
C TYR A 98 11.43 8.10 19.10
N LEU A 99 11.49 9.17 18.32
CA LEU A 99 12.29 10.36 18.66
C LEU A 99 11.73 11.10 19.88
N CYS A 100 10.42 11.01 20.10
CA CYS A 100 9.72 11.62 21.22
C CYS A 100 9.04 10.50 22.04
N GLU A 101 9.26 10.50 23.35
CA GLU A 101 8.62 9.59 24.32
C GLU A 101 7.42 10.25 25.00
N THR A 102 7.36 11.60 24.97
CA THR A 102 6.28 12.39 25.60
C THR A 102 5.63 13.36 24.62
N PRO A 103 4.38 13.80 24.87
CA PRO A 103 3.74 14.84 24.08
C PRO A 103 4.53 16.16 24.06
N GLU A 104 5.15 16.54 25.18
CA GLU A 104 5.95 17.77 25.31
C GLU A 104 7.15 17.75 24.37
N GLU A 105 7.80 16.60 24.21
CA GLU A 105 8.89 16.42 23.25
C GLU A 105 8.43 16.54 21.80
N VAL A 106 7.19 16.12 21.48
CA VAL A 106 6.61 16.30 20.14
C VAL A 106 6.43 17.79 19.83
N TRP A 107 5.99 18.59 20.82
CA TRP A 107 5.81 20.04 20.64
C TRP A 107 7.13 20.81 20.54
N ALA A 108 8.18 20.30 21.18
CA ALA A 108 9.52 20.86 21.13
C ALA A 108 10.34 20.38 19.91
N LEU A 109 9.83 19.40 19.17
CA LEU A 109 10.53 18.79 18.05
C LEU A 109 10.73 19.81 16.92
N ASP A 110 11.97 19.92 16.42
CA ASP A 110 12.27 20.68 15.22
C ASP A 110 11.74 19.94 13.99
N ILE A 111 10.49 20.22 13.62
CA ILE A 111 9.82 19.61 12.47
C ILE A 111 10.59 19.89 11.17
N GLU A 112 11.27 21.03 11.05
CA GLU A 112 12.02 21.38 9.84
C GLU A 112 13.29 20.54 9.68
N SER A 113 13.76 19.87 10.74
CA SER A 113 14.86 18.90 10.67
C SER A 113 14.45 17.54 10.12
N LEU A 114 13.15 17.21 10.18
CA LEU A 114 12.65 15.90 9.76
C LEU A 114 12.66 15.77 8.24
N ARG A 115 13.02 14.58 7.76
CA ARG A 115 13.06 14.25 6.33
C ARG A 115 12.06 13.15 6.04
N TYR A 116 11.33 13.33 4.96
CA TYR A 116 10.30 12.39 4.54
C TYR A 116 10.92 11.04 4.14
N GLU A 117 12.10 11.14 3.54
CA GLU A 117 12.97 10.08 3.06
C GLU A 117 13.40 9.11 4.19
N ASP A 118 13.37 9.56 5.44
CA ASP A 118 13.69 8.77 6.64
C ASP A 118 12.54 7.85 7.06
N LEU A 119 11.32 8.11 6.58
CA LEU A 119 10.18 7.23 6.79
C LEU A 119 10.34 5.97 5.95
N TRP A 120 9.84 4.86 6.49
CA TRP A 120 9.81 3.59 5.78
C TRP A 120 8.40 3.02 5.77
N THR A 121 8.01 2.51 4.62
CA THR A 121 6.71 1.86 4.42
C THR A 121 6.91 0.41 3.99
N PRO A 122 5.98 -0.50 4.30
CA PRO A 122 6.01 -1.91 3.87
C PRO A 122 6.24 -2.15 2.37
N VAL A 123 5.75 -1.25 1.52
CA VAL A 123 5.83 -1.35 0.06
C VAL A 123 6.31 -0.02 -0.50
N PRO A 124 7.62 0.29 -0.39
CA PRO A 124 8.14 1.51 -0.97
C PRO A 124 8.05 1.39 -2.49
N HIS A 125 7.42 2.38 -3.13
CA HIS A 125 7.42 2.52 -4.58
C HIS A 125 7.95 3.89 -4.97
N PRO A 126 8.74 4.03 -6.04
CA PRO A 126 9.20 5.35 -6.46
C PRO A 126 8.00 6.21 -6.89
N CYS A 127 7.85 7.42 -6.35
CA CYS A 127 6.87 8.38 -6.87
C CYS A 127 7.38 9.06 -8.16
N ARG A 128 7.68 8.26 -9.19
CA ARG A 128 8.16 8.71 -10.51
C ARG A 128 7.08 8.48 -11.56
N ALA A 129 6.98 9.40 -12.54
CA ALA A 129 5.97 9.34 -13.60
C ALA A 129 5.90 7.97 -14.31
N ALA A 130 7.04 7.36 -14.61
CA ALA A 130 7.10 6.04 -15.25
C ALA A 130 6.54 4.90 -14.39
N ASP A 131 6.80 4.91 -13.07
CA ASP A 131 6.27 3.90 -12.14
C ASP A 131 4.75 4.06 -11.98
N ILE A 132 4.29 5.32 -11.88
CA ILE A 132 2.86 5.64 -11.83
C ILE A 132 2.14 5.14 -13.08
N GLN A 133 2.70 5.40 -14.27
CA GLN A 133 2.13 4.92 -15.53
C GLN A 133 2.11 3.39 -15.60
N ALA A 134 3.18 2.71 -15.18
CA ALA A 134 3.25 1.25 -15.18
C ALA A 134 2.19 0.63 -14.26
N ARG A 135 1.99 1.18 -13.06
CA ARG A 135 0.97 0.72 -12.10
C ARG A 135 -0.44 0.99 -12.58
N GLU A 136 -0.69 2.18 -13.13
CA GLU A 136 -1.98 2.50 -13.74
C GLU A 136 -2.31 1.54 -14.90
N GLN A 137 -1.31 1.21 -15.73
CA GLN A 137 -1.47 0.23 -16.81
C GLN A 137 -1.72 -1.19 -16.29
N ALA A 138 -0.99 -1.64 -15.26
CA ALA A 138 -1.15 -2.97 -14.68
C ALA A 138 -2.52 -3.16 -14.01
N LEU A 139 -3.06 -2.09 -13.41
CA LEU A 139 -4.41 -2.09 -12.82
C LEU A 139 -5.50 -2.16 -13.90
N GLY A 140 -5.30 -1.47 -15.02
CA GLY A 140 -6.26 -1.41 -16.12
C GLY A 140 -7.56 -0.73 -15.74
N GLU A 141 -8.70 -1.30 -16.14
CA GLU A 141 -10.04 -0.72 -15.91
C GLU A 141 -10.63 -1.02 -14.52
N ILE A 142 -9.91 -1.79 -13.70
CA ILE A 142 -10.37 -2.31 -12.40
C ILE A 142 -10.41 -1.22 -11.33
N GLY A 143 -9.67 -0.13 -11.51
CA GLY A 143 -9.70 1.01 -10.60
C GLY A 143 -8.85 2.15 -11.11
N LEU A 144 -8.67 3.16 -10.27
CA LEU A 144 -7.73 4.26 -10.48
C LEU A 144 -6.57 4.09 -9.51
N TYR A 145 -5.34 4.06 -10.01
CA TYR A 145 -4.17 4.05 -9.16
C TYR A 145 -3.95 5.45 -8.57
N TYR A 146 -3.89 5.51 -7.25
CA TYR A 146 -3.54 6.69 -6.48
C TYR A 146 -2.13 6.50 -5.91
N PRO A 147 -1.11 7.14 -6.49
CA PRO A 147 0.24 7.09 -5.94
C PRO A 147 0.25 7.82 -4.60
N MET A 148 0.47 7.08 -3.52
CA MET A 148 0.67 7.72 -2.22
C MET A 148 2.01 8.45 -2.22
N LEU A 149 1.95 9.77 -2.03
CA LEU A 149 3.12 10.62 -1.80
C LEU A 149 3.88 10.24 -0.51
N TYR A 150 3.25 9.43 0.35
CA TYR A 150 3.73 8.21 1.04
C TYR A 150 5.17 7.67 0.87
N THR A 151 5.88 7.95 -0.21
CA THR A 151 6.92 7.05 -0.71
C THR A 151 8.19 7.74 -1.18
N THR A 152 9.26 7.43 -0.43
CA THR A 152 10.72 7.65 -0.62
C THR A 152 11.17 9.04 -1.00
#